data_AF-A0A7C6JFE3-F1
#
_entry.id   AF-A0A7C6JFE3-F1
#
_cell.length_a   1.000
_cell.length_b   1.000
_cell.length_c   1.000
_cell.angle_alpha   90.00
_cell.angle_beta   90.00
_cell.angle_gamma   90.00
#
_symmetry.space_group_name_H-M   'P 1'
#
loop_
_entity.id
_entity.type
_entity.pdbx_description
1 polymer ?
#
loop_
_entity_poly.entity_id
_entity_poly.type
_entity_poly.pdbx_seq_one_letter_code
_entity_poly.pdbx_strand_id
1 'polypeptide(L)'
;MYKRGAGPLIIDDKCLSCGRCTVACSYGALADKIEFLPLVKLLKDEEGLVFAAAAPSIAGQFGDEVTVAQLRTAFKLMGFEDMVEVALFADIL
;
A
#
# COMPACT_ATOMS: atom_id res chain seq x y z
N MET A 1 8.05 -17.55 -3.44
CA MET A 1 8.96 -16.89 -4.39
C MET A 1 8.11 -16.30 -5.53
N TYR A 2 7.79 -15.00 -5.46
CA TYR A 2 7.06 -14.31 -6.54
C TYR A 2 7.93 -14.30 -7.80
N LYS A 3 7.54 -15.09 -8.81
CA LYS A 3 8.21 -15.07 -10.12
C LYS A 3 7.55 -13.97 -10.94
N ARG A 4 8.34 -13.01 -11.44
CA ARG A 4 7.91 -12.02 -12.43
C ARG A 4 7.59 -12.77 -13.74
N GLY A 5 6.36 -13.24 -13.88
CA GLY A 5 5.82 -13.79 -15.13
C GLY A 5 5.31 -12.69 -16.06
N ALA A 6 4.95 -13.05 -17.29
CA ALA A 6 4.08 -12.21 -18.10
C ALA A 6 2.78 -11.99 -17.30
N GLY A 7 2.31 -10.74 -17.22
CA GLY A 7 1.07 -10.41 -16.51
C GLY A 7 -0.15 -11.14 -17.07
N PRO A 8 -1.34 -10.95 -16.48
CA PRO A 8 -2.56 -11.54 -17.01
C PRO A 8 -2.80 -11.09 -18.46
N LEU A 9 -3.36 -11.98 -19.28
CA LEU A 9 -3.77 -11.63 -20.64
C LEU A 9 -4.87 -10.57 -20.58
N ILE A 10 -4.58 -9.39 -21.12
CA ILE A 10 -5.55 -8.31 -21.24
C ILE A 10 -6.12 -8.33 -22.66
N ILE A 11 -7.43 -8.48 -22.79
CA ILE A 11 -8.11 -8.42 -24.08
C ILE A 11 -8.20 -6.95 -24.50
N ASP A 12 -7.83 -6.66 -25.74
CA ASP A 12 -7.85 -5.32 -26.36
C ASP A 12 -7.04 -4.24 -25.63
N ASP A 13 -6.12 -4.60 -24.73
CA ASP A 13 -5.31 -3.67 -23.93
C ASP A 13 -6.10 -2.61 -23.14
N LYS A 14 -7.37 -2.88 -22.81
CA LYS A 14 -8.27 -1.93 -22.10
C LYS A 14 -8.06 -1.88 -20.58
N CYS A 15 -6.91 -2.33 -20.07
CA CYS A 15 -6.66 -2.36 -18.62
C CYS A 15 -6.53 -0.94 -18.06
N LEU A 16 -7.33 -0.60 -17.06
CA LEU A 16 -7.26 0.68 -16.34
C LEU A 16 -6.45 0.60 -15.03
N SER A 17 -5.79 -0.52 -14.76
CA SER A 17 -5.03 -0.76 -13.53
C SER A 17 -5.83 -0.55 -12.23
N CYS A 18 -7.15 -0.81 -12.25
CA CYS A 18 -8.03 -0.56 -11.11
C CYS A 18 -8.05 -1.66 -10.03
N GLY A 19 -7.37 -2.78 -10.23
CA GLY A 19 -7.28 -3.88 -9.25
C GLY A 19 -8.56 -4.71 -9.03
N ARG A 20 -9.71 -4.36 -9.63
CA ARG A 20 -10.96 -5.13 -9.40
C ARG A 20 -10.88 -6.61 -9.76
N CYS A 21 -10.07 -6.96 -10.75
CA CYS A 21 -9.84 -8.35 -11.14
C CYS A 21 -9.05 -9.15 -10.09
N THR A 22 -8.16 -8.53 -9.31
CA THR A 22 -7.40 -9.21 -8.25
C THR A 22 -8.34 -9.57 -7.11
N VAL A 23 -9.19 -8.64 -6.67
CA VAL A 23 -10.20 -8.84 -5.62
C VAL A 23 -11.24 -9.90 -6.01
N ALA A 24 -11.65 -9.95 -7.28
CA ALA A 24 -12.64 -10.91 -7.75
C ALA A 24 -12.11 -12.35 -7.94
N CYS A 25 -10.78 -12.54 -7.97
CA CYS A 25 -10.18 -13.84 -8.26
C CYS A 25 -10.20 -14.77 -7.05
N SER A 26 -11.23 -15.63 -6.95
CA SER A 26 -11.36 -16.61 -5.87
C SER A 26 -10.25 -17.67 -5.83
N TYR A 27 -9.51 -17.85 -6.92
CA TYR A 27 -8.40 -18.81 -7.02
C TYR A 27 -7.07 -18.25 -6.53
N GLY A 28 -6.96 -16.94 -6.28
CA GLY A 28 -5.69 -16.29 -5.95
C GLY A 28 -4.65 -16.33 -7.09
N ALA A 29 -5.11 -16.55 -8.33
CA ALA A 29 -4.24 -16.55 -9.52
C ALA A 29 -3.79 -15.14 -9.91
N LEU A 30 -4.54 -14.12 -9.47
CA LEU A 30 -4.22 -12.71 -9.65
C LEU A 30 -3.88 -12.11 -8.29
N ALA A 31 -2.79 -11.36 -8.22
CA ALA A 31 -2.35 -10.66 -7.03
C ALA A 31 -1.75 -9.31 -7.42
N ASP A 32 -1.89 -8.34 -6.53
CA ASP A 32 -1.19 -7.07 -6.68
C ASP A 32 0.32 -7.27 -6.56
N LYS A 33 1.06 -6.34 -7.15
CA LYS A 33 2.53 -6.37 -7.10
C LYS A 33 2.98 -6.03 -5.68
N ILE A 34 3.59 -7.00 -5.02
CA ILE A 34 4.10 -6.84 -3.66
C ILE A 34 5.51 -6.22 -3.71
N GLU A 35 5.67 -5.02 -3.16
CA GLU A 35 6.95 -4.29 -3.07
C GLU A 35 7.54 -4.30 -1.65
N PHE A 36 7.48 -5.45 -0.97
CA PHE A 36 7.97 -5.58 0.41
C PHE A 36 9.50 -5.52 0.55
N LEU A 37 10.23 -6.13 -0.39
CA LEU A 37 11.70 -6.15 -0.32
C LEU A 37 12.33 -4.75 -0.45
N PRO A 38 11.90 -3.89 -1.40
CA PRO A 38 12.34 -2.49 -1.44
C PRO A 38 11.99 -1.72 -0.16
N LEU A 39 10.78 -1.91 0.38
CA LEU A 39 10.36 -1.26 1.62
C LEU A 39 11.25 -1.61 2.81
N VAL A 40 11.52 -2.90 3.02
CA VAL A 40 12.41 -3.33 4.12
C VAL A 40 13.83 -2.79 3.96
N LYS A 41 14.31 -2.64 2.72
CA LYS A 41 15.61 -2.01 2.47
C LYS A 41 15.58 -0.53 2.86
N LEU A 42 14.54 0.21 2.48
CA LEU A 42 14.37 1.62 2.85
C LEU A 42 14.31 1.80 4.38
N LEU A 43 13.53 0.98 5.09
CA LEU A 43 13.40 1.07 6.55
C LEU A 43 14.67 0.67 7.32
N LYS A 44 15.58 -0.08 6.69
CA LYS A 44 16.87 -0.48 7.28
C LYS A 44 18.01 0.44 6.88
N ASP A 45 17.76 1.31 5.92
CA ASP A 45 18.75 2.31 5.52
C ASP A 45 18.84 3.35 6.63
N GLU A 46 20.05 3.60 7.13
CA GLU A 46 20.28 4.64 8.14
C GLU A 46 20.36 6.03 7.48
N GLU A 47 20.51 6.08 6.16
CA GLU A 47 20.60 7.32 5.38
C GLU A 47 19.21 7.81 4.95
N GLY A 48 18.40 8.26 5.92
CA GLY A 48 17.21 9.06 5.62
C GLY A 48 15.99 8.75 6.50
N LEU A 49 15.04 9.68 6.49
CA LEU A 49 13.76 9.52 7.18
C LEU A 49 12.72 8.92 6.24
N VAL A 50 12.11 7.81 6.66
CA VAL A 50 11.08 7.13 5.88
C VAL A 50 9.71 7.44 6.48
N PHE A 51 8.86 8.14 5.73
CA PHE A 51 7.50 8.48 6.12
C PHE A 51 6.48 7.56 5.44
N ALA A 52 5.43 7.16 6.16
CA ALA A 52 4.28 6.47 5.61
C ALA A 52 3.25 7.50 5.09
N ALA A 53 3.11 7.62 3.78
CA ALA A 53 2.06 8.44 3.17
C ALA A 53 0.80 7.60 2.93
N ALA A 54 -0.23 7.78 3.76
CA ALA A 54 -1.44 6.96 3.75
C ALA A 54 -2.61 7.64 3.02
N ALA A 55 -3.30 6.88 2.16
CA ALA A 55 -4.52 7.33 1.48
C ALA A 55 -5.69 7.54 2.46
N PRO A 56 -6.69 8.38 2.16
CA PRO A 56 -7.77 8.70 3.10
C PRO A 56 -8.63 7.49 3.46
N SER A 57 -8.73 6.51 2.56
CA SER A 57 -9.45 5.24 2.77
C SER A 57 -8.83 4.36 3.86
N ILE A 58 -7.67 4.74 4.42
CA ILE A 58 -7.08 4.05 5.57
C ILE A 58 -7.99 4.15 6.80
N ALA A 59 -8.77 5.22 6.92
CA ALA A 59 -9.81 5.37 7.94
C ALA A 59 -10.91 4.31 7.71
N GLY A 60 -10.94 3.30 8.57
CA GLY A 60 -11.91 2.19 8.50
C GLY A 60 -11.45 0.95 7.74
N GLN A 61 -10.26 0.96 7.12
CA GLN A 61 -9.73 -0.22 6.40
C GLN A 61 -9.52 -1.44 7.31
N PHE A 62 -9.23 -1.20 8.59
CA PHE A 62 -8.89 -2.23 9.58
C PHE A 62 -10.03 -2.51 10.57
N GLY A 63 -11.27 -2.11 10.25
CA GLY A 63 -12.45 -2.27 11.10
C GLY A 63 -12.70 -1.09 12.04
N ASP A 64 -13.89 -1.07 12.65
CA ASP A 64 -14.40 0.09 13.39
C ASP A 64 -13.64 0.37 14.70
N GLU A 65 -12.95 -0.62 15.26
CA GLU A 65 -12.16 -0.48 16.49
C GLU A 65 -10.75 0.08 16.24
N VAL A 66 -10.35 0.24 14.97
CA VAL A 66 -9.00 0.71 14.60
C VAL A 66 -9.05 2.16 14.15
N THR A 67 -8.45 3.02 14.95
CA THR A 67 -8.30 4.45 14.69
C THR A 67 -7.06 4.76 13.87
N VAL A 68 -7.10 5.88 13.14
CA VAL A 68 -5.94 6.41 12.40
C VAL A 68 -4.76 6.71 13.34
N ALA A 69 -5.03 7.10 14.58
CA ALA A 69 -4.00 7.32 15.59
C ALA A 69 -3.26 6.01 15.96
N GLN A 70 -3.99 4.91 16.14
CA GLN A 70 -3.38 3.59 16.37
C GLN A 70 -2.52 3.16 15.18
N LEU A 71 -2.98 3.40 13.95
CA LEU A 71 -2.21 3.10 12.74
C LEU A 71 -0.92 3.94 12.66
N ARG A 72 -1.00 5.24 12.96
CA ARG A 72 0.19 6.11 13.06
C ARG A 72 1.20 5.55 14.05
N THR A 73 0.76 5.16 15.26
CA THR A 73 1.63 4.51 16.25
C THR A 73 2.22 3.20 15.72
N ALA A 74 1.43 2.37 15.05
CA ALA A 74 1.91 1.12 14.47
C ALA A 74 3.00 1.35 13.40
N PHE A 75 2.85 2.34 12.50
CA PHE A 75 3.89 2.69 11.54
C PHE A 75 5.19 3.11 12.22
N LYS A 76 5.10 3.93 13.28
CA LYS A 76 6.29 4.32 14.05
C LYS A 76 6.98 3.12 14.71
N LEU A 77 6.20 2.20 15.28
CA LEU A 77 6.74 0.96 15.85
C LEU A 77 7.37 0.03 14.79
N MET A 78 6.94 0.12 13.53
CA MET A 78 7.52 -0.62 12.39
C MET A 78 8.81 0.02 11.83
N GLY A 79 9.21 1.19 12.33
CA GLY A 79 10.45 1.87 11.93
C GLY A 79 10.26 3.05 10.96
N PHE A 80 9.03 3.46 10.67
CA PHE A 80 8.79 4.73 9.98
C PHE A 80 9.01 5.90 10.95
N GLU A 81 9.48 7.04 10.43
CA GLU A 81 9.60 8.28 11.20
C GLU A 81 8.23 8.76 11.67
N ASP A 82 7.29 8.84 10.72
CA ASP A 82 5.90 9.16 11.00
C ASP A 82 4.95 8.71 9.88
N MET A 83 3.64 8.81 10.12
CA MET A 83 2.59 8.65 9.12
C MET A 83 1.94 10.00 8.82
N VAL A 84 1.80 10.32 7.53
CA VAL A 84 1.10 11.50 7.03
C VAL A 84 -0.06 11.06 6.15
N GLU A 85 -1.25 11.61 6.40
CA GLU A 85 -2.41 11.36 5.55
C GLU A 85 -2.32 12.21 4.28
N VAL A 86 -2.52 11.61 3.12
CA VAL A 86 -2.42 12.33 1.84
C VAL A 86 -3.59 13.30 1.61
N ALA A 87 -4.72 13.13 2.31
CA ALA A 87 -5.85 14.06 2.28
C ALA A 87 -5.43 15.48 2.62
N LEU A 88 -4.50 15.62 3.59
CA LEU A 88 -3.96 16.90 3.99
C LEU A 88 -3.41 17.71 2.80
N PHE A 89 -2.78 17.05 1.83
CA PHE A 89 -2.23 17.74 0.66
C PHE A 89 -3.31 18.15 -0.34
N ALA A 90 -4.47 17.47 -0.36
CA ALA A 90 -5.61 17.89 -1.18
C ALA A 90 -6.27 19.15 -0.61
N ASP A 91 -6.28 19.31 0.72
CA ASP A 91 -6.87 20.48 1.39
C ASP A 91 -5.96 21.73 1.36
N ILE A 92 -4.65 21.54 1.16
CA ILE A 92 -3.65 22.63 1.12
C ILE A 92 -3.59 23.31 -0.27
N LEU A 93 -4.09 22.66 -1.33
CA LEU A 93 -4.02 23.14 -2.72
C LEU A 93 -5.16 24.06 -3.15
#